data_AF-A0A7R9LRT2-F1
#
_entry.id   AF-A0A7R9LRT2-F1
#
_cell.length_a   1.000
_cell.length_b   1.000
_cell.length_c   1.000
_cell.angle_alpha   90.00
_cell.angle_beta   90.00
_cell.angle_gamma   90.00
#
_symmetry.space_group_name_H-M   'P 1'
#
loop_
_entity.id
_entity.type
_entity.pdbx_description
1 polymer ?
#
loop_
_entity_poly.entity_id
_entity_poly.type
_entity_poly.pdbx_seq_one_letter_code
_entity_poly.pdbx_strand_id
1 'polypeptide(L)'
;MDFTRQLALERTIDTTITNKMNVARIGAIFTEDQKDSQTELAFKYAVYRINRDKNLLPNTTLIYDIQVSPNTAYWCLIEITRSLLIAIQMD
;
A
#
# COMPACT_ATOMS: atom_id res chain seq x y z
N MET A 1 -28.67 -18.94 28.93
CA MET A 1 -27.85 -18.06 28.08
C MET A 1 -26.71 -18.91 27.56
N ASP A 2 -26.72 -19.26 26.28
CA ASP A 2 -25.77 -20.21 25.70
C ASP A 2 -24.39 -19.59 25.49
N PHE A 3 -23.34 -20.32 25.91
CA PHE A 3 -21.94 -20.01 25.67
C PHE A 3 -21.62 -19.70 24.19
N THR A 4 -22.35 -20.33 23.27
CA THR A 4 -22.28 -20.08 21.83
C THR A 4 -22.66 -18.65 21.44
N ARG A 5 -23.62 -18.04 22.15
CA ARG A 5 -23.99 -16.63 21.95
C ARG A 5 -22.92 -15.68 22.51
N GLN A 6 -22.25 -16.08 23.59
CA GLN A 6 -21.22 -15.28 24.24
C GLN A 6 -19.93 -15.24 23.40
N LEU A 7 -19.49 -16.38 22.86
CA LEU A 7 -18.35 -16.44 21.93
C LEU A 7 -18.63 -15.71 20.60
N ALA A 8 -19.87 -15.75 20.10
CA ALA A 8 -20.26 -15.01 18.89
C ALA A 8 -20.23 -13.49 19.13
N LEU A 9 -20.68 -13.04 20.32
CA LEU A 9 -20.60 -11.63 20.71
C LEU A 9 -19.15 -11.19 20.89
N GLU A 10 -18.29 -11.93 21.58
CA GLU A 10 -16.88 -11.60 21.74
C GLU A 10 -16.13 -11.52 20.40
N ARG A 11 -16.37 -12.45 19.46
CA ARG A 11 -15.80 -12.38 18.10
C ARG A 11 -16.28 -11.16 17.31
N THR A 12 -17.53 -10.72 17.55
CA THR A 12 -18.10 -9.52 16.92
C THR A 12 -17.54 -8.24 17.58
N ILE A 13 -17.28 -8.28 18.88
CA ILE A 13 -16.66 -7.22 19.66
C ILE A 13 -15.19 -7.04 19.21
N ASP A 14 -14.44 -8.12 19.00
CA ASP A 14 -13.06 -8.03 18.50
C ASP A 14 -12.96 -7.45 17.08
N THR A 15 -13.91 -7.76 16.20
CA THR A 15 -13.95 -7.21 14.82
C THR A 15 -14.41 -5.76 14.76
N THR A 16 -15.21 -5.30 15.73
CA THR A 16 -15.67 -3.91 15.80
C THR A 16 -14.71 -3.00 16.55
N ILE A 17 -14.02 -3.49 17.59
CA ILE A 17 -13.02 -2.73 18.36
C ILE A 17 -11.67 -2.67 17.62
N THR A 18 -11.39 -3.61 16.73
CA THR A 18 -10.13 -3.66 15.95
C THR A 18 -10.34 -3.33 14.47
N ASN A 19 -11.25 -2.41 14.12
CA ASN A 19 -11.20 -1.82 12.79
C ASN A 19 -10.05 -0.79 12.71
N LYS A 20 -8.83 -1.29 12.84
CA LYS A 20 -7.61 -0.52 12.65
C LYS A 20 -7.48 -0.31 11.14
N MET A 21 -7.65 0.94 10.70
CA MET A 21 -7.33 1.30 9.32
C MET A 21 -5.83 1.07 9.10
N ASN A 22 -5.52 0.08 8.29
CA ASN A 22 -4.16 -0.25 7.89
C ASN A 22 -3.74 0.71 6.78
N VAL A 23 -2.48 1.17 6.83
CA VAL A 23 -1.91 1.98 5.76
C VAL A 23 -0.76 1.18 5.15
N ALA A 24 -0.89 0.82 3.88
CA ALA A 24 0.16 0.10 3.16
C ALA A 24 0.87 1.05 2.19
N ARG A 25 2.20 1.07 2.26
CA ARG A 25 3.08 1.92 1.43
C ARG A 25 3.63 1.11 0.26
N ILE A 26 3.54 1.65 -0.95
CA ILE A 26 4.06 1.03 -2.17
C ILE A 26 5.02 2.00 -2.86
N GLY A 27 6.21 1.53 -3.21
CA GLY A 27 7.15 2.30 -4.03
C GLY A 27 7.05 1.93 -5.51
N ALA A 28 7.20 2.92 -6.38
CA ALA A 28 7.37 2.71 -7.82
C ALA A 28 8.51 3.58 -8.36
N ILE A 29 9.32 3.00 -9.23
CA ILE A 29 10.39 3.71 -9.94
C ILE A 29 10.04 3.73 -11.42
N PHE A 30 9.90 4.93 -11.98
CA PHE A 30 9.71 5.12 -13.41
C PHE A 30 10.97 5.72 -14.02
N THR A 31 11.21 5.44 -15.29
CA THR A 31 12.27 6.11 -16.04
C THR A 31 11.83 7.52 -16.46
N GLU A 32 12.77 8.40 -16.83
CA GLU A 32 12.42 9.76 -17.28
C GLU A 32 11.46 9.77 -18.48
N ASP A 33 11.57 8.81 -19.40
CA ASP A 33 10.66 8.64 -20.54
C ASP A 33 9.27 8.13 -20.14
N GLN A 34 9.16 7.54 -18.95
CA GLN A 34 7.90 7.05 -18.38
C GLN A 34 7.24 8.07 -17.45
N LYS A 35 7.95 9.14 -17.09
CA LYS A 35 7.39 10.24 -16.32
C LYS A 35 6.23 10.87 -17.10
N ASP A 36 5.10 11.08 -16.42
CA ASP A 36 3.85 11.61 -16.99
C ASP A 36 3.30 10.77 -18.15
N SER A 37 3.80 9.55 -18.34
CA SER A 37 3.33 8.63 -19.36
C SER A 37 2.01 7.95 -18.95
N GLN A 38 1.40 7.26 -19.92
CA GLN A 38 0.23 6.43 -19.65
C GLN A 38 0.50 5.34 -18.60
N THR A 39 1.75 4.89 -18.47
CA THR A 39 2.14 3.88 -17.48
C THR A 39 2.06 4.44 -16.06
N GLU A 40 2.58 5.65 -15.83
CA GLU A 40 2.49 6.32 -14.52
C GLU A 40 1.03 6.64 -14.17
N LEU A 41 0.25 7.10 -15.14
CA LEU A 41 -1.18 7.36 -14.96
C LEU A 41 -1.98 6.10 -14.63
N ALA A 42 -1.68 4.99 -15.31
CA ALA A 42 -2.30 3.70 -15.03
C ALA A 42 -1.98 3.22 -13.61
N PHE A 43 -0.74 3.41 -13.15
CA PHE A 43 -0.35 3.11 -11.77
C PHE A 43 -1.14 3.95 -10.76
N LYS A 44 -1.18 5.29 -10.94
CA LYS A 44 -1.96 6.19 -10.06
C LYS A 44 -3.44 5.81 -10.04
N TYR A 45 -4.00 5.48 -11.20
CA TYR A 45 -5.40 5.06 -11.32
C TYR A 45 -5.67 3.72 -10.65
N ALA A 46 -4.75 2.75 -10.74
CA ALA A 46 -4.88 1.46 -10.07
C ALA A 46 -4.96 1.65 -8.55
N VAL A 47 -4.06 2.46 -7.96
CA VAL A 47 -4.12 2.76 -6.52
C VAL A 47 -5.42 3.46 -6.15
N TYR A 48 -5.84 4.46 -6.93
CA TYR A 48 -7.13 5.14 -6.73
C TYR A 48 -8.31 4.17 -6.78
N ARG A 49 -8.34 3.26 -7.76
CA ARG A 49 -9.41 2.27 -7.93
C ARG A 49 -9.49 1.30 -6.76
N ILE A 50 -8.34 0.80 -6.29
CA ILE A 50 -8.28 -0.10 -5.14
C ILE A 50 -8.76 0.60 -3.87
N ASN A 51 -8.29 1.82 -3.61
CA ASN A 51 -8.73 2.59 -2.45
C ASN A 51 -10.22 2.97 -2.49
N ARG A 52 -10.79 3.12 -3.69
CA ARG A 52 -12.21 3.44 -3.86
C ARG A 52 -13.11 2.21 -3.71
N ASP A 53 -12.63 1.03 -4.09
CA ASP A 53 -13.40 -0.21 -4.00
C ASP A 53 -13.24 -0.85 -2.61
N LYS A 54 -14.25 -0.63 -1.77
CA LYS A 54 -14.30 -1.17 -0.40
C LYS A 54 -14.39 -2.69 -0.36
N ASN A 55 -14.67 -3.37 -1.47
CA ASN A 55 -14.70 -4.84 -1.49
C ASN A 55 -13.31 -5.46 -1.65
N LEU A 56 -12.33 -4.71 -2.18
CA LEU A 56 -10.98 -5.23 -2.39
C LEU A 56 -10.14 -5.16 -1.12
N LEU A 57 -10.07 -3.98 -0.51
CA LEU A 57 -9.27 -3.72 0.69
C LEU A 57 -10.06 -2.86 1.70
N PRO A 58 -11.11 -3.43 2.34
CA PRO A 58 -12.07 -2.68 3.15
C PRO A 58 -11.45 -1.87 4.30
N ASN A 59 -10.36 -2.37 4.87
CA ASN A 59 -9.71 -1.78 6.05
C ASN A 59 -8.28 -1.32 5.76
N THR A 60 -7.89 -1.20 4.49
CA THR A 60 -6.53 -0.82 4.10
C THR A 60 -6.55 0.33 3.11
N THR A 61 -5.81 1.40 3.41
CA THR A 61 -5.53 2.50 2.48
C THR A 61 -4.14 2.31 1.88
N LEU A 62 -4.05 2.25 0.56
CA LEU A 62 -2.78 2.26 -0.16
C LEU A 62 -2.28 3.69 -0.32
N ILE A 63 -1.03 3.93 0.04
CA ILE A 63 -0.30 5.16 -0.28
C ILE A 63 0.92 4.77 -1.10
N TYR A 64 1.35 5.66 -2.00
CA TYR A 64 2.47 5.39 -2.88
C TYR A 64 3.51 6.49 -2.86
N ASP A 65 4.76 6.11 -3.13
CA ASP A 65 5.87 7.00 -3.44
C ASP A 65 6.37 6.70 -4.86
N ILE A 66 6.52 7.73 -5.68
CA ILE A 66 6.99 7.61 -7.05
C ILE A 66 8.33 8.33 -7.16
N GLN A 67 9.34 7.59 -7.60
CA GLN A 67 10.67 8.12 -7.88
C GLN A 67 10.95 8.00 -9.37
N VAL A 68 11.62 9.01 -9.92
CA VAL A 68 12.05 9.01 -11.32
C VAL A 68 13.55 8.77 -11.37
N SER A 69 13.96 7.72 -12.07
CA SER A 69 15.36 7.33 -12.23
C SER A 69 15.79 7.46 -13.70
N PRO A 70 17.07 7.75 -13.98
CA PRO A 70 17.64 7.55 -15.30
C PRO A 70 17.42 6.10 -15.78
N ASN A 71 17.28 5.89 -17.09
CA ASN A 71 17.14 4.56 -17.71
C ASN A 71 18.48 3.80 -17.72
N THR A 72 19.00 3.53 -16.54
CA THR A 72 20.20 2.72 -16.34
C THR A 72 20.03 1.86 -15.10
N ALA A 73 20.38 0.58 -15.20
CA ALA A 73 20.12 -0.41 -14.15
C ALA A 73 20.81 -0.09 -12.81
N TYR A 74 22.01 0.51 -12.85
CA TYR A 74 22.77 0.82 -11.64
C TYR A 74 22.11 1.94 -10.81
N TRP A 75 21.56 2.98 -11.45
CA TRP A 75 20.81 4.03 -10.75
C TRP A 75 19.53 3.48 -10.10
N CYS A 76 18.82 2.60 -10.81
CA CYS A 76 17.62 1.98 -10.27
C CYS A 76 17.94 1.11 -9.02
N LEU A 77 19.04 0.35 -9.04
CA LEU A 77 19.52 -0.41 -7.88
C LEU A 77 19.90 0.49 -6.69
N ILE A 78 20.51 1.64 -6.94
CA ILE A 78 20.84 2.62 -5.89
C ILE A 78 19.55 3.17 -5.24
N GLU A 79 18.53 3.52 -6.03
CA GLU A 79 17.26 4.03 -5.47
C GLU A 79 16.46 2.95 -4.72
N ILE A 80 16.47 1.71 -5.22
CA ILE A 80 15.87 0.57 -4.50
C ILE A 80 16.58 0.36 -3.16
N THR A 81 17.92 0.31 -3.15
CA THR A 81 18.69 0.09 -1.92
C THR A 81 18.53 1.26 -0.93
N ARG A 82 18.45 2.50 -1.41
CA ARG A 82 18.17 3.68 -0.59
C ARG A 82 16.77 3.62 0.04
N SER A 83 15.76 3.26 -0.74
CA SER A 83 14.37 3.15 -0.26
C SER A 83 14.20 2.03 0.76
N LEU A 84 14.88 0.89 0.56
CA LEU A 84 14.92 -0.22 1.51
C LEU A 84 15.63 0.15 2.81
N LEU A 85 16.76 0.86 2.74
CA LEU A 85 17.51 1.27 3.92
C LEU A 85 16.69 2.19 4.84
N ILE A 86 15.98 3.17 4.25
CA ILE A 86 15.05 4.06 4.98
C ILE A 86 13.93 3.24 5.64
N ALA A 87 13.39 2.25 4.93
CA ALA A 87 12.31 1.41 5.47
C ALA A 87 12.76 0.55 6.65
N ILE A 88 14.02 0.07 6.67
CA ILE A 88 14.56 -0.78 7.74
C ILE A 88 14.98 0.05 8.97
N GLN A 89 15.40 1.30 8.79
CA GLN A 89 15.87 2.16 9.89
C GLN A 89 14.76 2.88 10.67
N MET A 90 13.49 2.73 10.26
CA MET A 90 12.34 3.33 10.94
C MET A 90 11.61 2.39 11.92
N ASP A 91 12.13 1.17 12.14
CA ASP A 91 11.67 0.24 13.18
C ASP A 91 12.57 0.27 14.44
#